data_AF-A0A1V5EDT2-F1
#
_entry.id   AF-A0A1V5EDT2-F1
#
_cell.length_a   1.000
_cell.length_b   1.000
_cell.length_c   1.000
_cell.angle_alpha   90.00
_cell.angle_beta   90.00
_cell.angle_gamma   90.00
#
_symmetry.space_group_name_H-M   'P 1'
#
loop_
_entity.id
_entity.type
_entity.pdbx_description
1 polymer ?
#
loop_
_entity_poly.entity_id
_entity_poly.type
_entity_poly.pdbx_seq_one_letter_code
_entity_poly.pdbx_strand_id
1 'polypeptide(L)' 'MRTTLDINEALLKEARALTGIRTKKDLVNHSLRELIRKKRRDHLAGLYGKALKELTPEEVERYREHER' A
#
# COMPACT_ATOMS: atom_id res chain seq x y z
N MET A 1 16.49 -13.50 -5.16
CA MET A 1 16.57 -14.83 -4.51
C MET A 1 15.53 -15.75 -5.15
N ARG A 2 15.85 -17.04 -5.33
CA ARG A 2 14.86 -18.05 -5.74
C ARG A 2 14.43 -18.83 -4.50
N THR A 3 13.14 -18.95 -4.30
CA THR A 3 12.54 -19.51 -3.08
C THR A 3 11.29 -20.28 -3.46
N THR A 4 11.06 -21.42 -2.83
CA THR A 4 9.80 -22.16 -2.91
C THR A 4 8.86 -21.61 -1.84
N LEU A 5 7.67 -21.16 -2.24
CA LEU A 5 6.67 -20.59 -1.34
C LEU A 5 5.33 -21.24 -1.63
N ASP A 6 4.63 -21.63 -0.57
CA ASP A 6 3.22 -22.01 -0.67
C ASP A 6 2.36 -20.73 -0.67
N ILE A 7 1.56 -20.53 -1.72
CA ILE A 7 0.75 -19.34 -1.93
C ILE A 7 -0.66 -19.79 -2.30
N ASN A 8 -1.65 -19.24 -1.61
CA ASN A 8 -3.06 -19.46 -1.95
C ASN A 8 -3.35 -19.01 -3.41
N GLU A 9 -3.77 -19.96 -4.24
CA GLU A 9 -4.02 -19.71 -5.66
C GLU A 9 -5.20 -18.78 -5.93
N ALA A 10 -6.22 -18.77 -5.06
CA ALA A 10 -7.38 -17.89 -5.23
C ALA A 10 -6.96 -16.43 -5.08
N LEU A 11 -6.19 -16.10 -4.04
CA LEU A 11 -5.63 -14.76 -3.84
C LEU A 11 -4.72 -14.34 -4.99
N LEU A 12 -3.91 -15.27 -5.50
CA LEU A 12 -3.04 -15.00 -6.62
C LEU A 12 -3.83 -14.69 -7.90
N LYS A 13 -4.92 -15.42 -8.19
CA LYS A 13 -5.79 -15.17 -9.34
C LYS A 13 -6.48 -13.82 -9.23
N GLU A 14 -7.08 -13.52 -8.08
CA GLU A 14 -7.75 -12.25 -7.83
C GLU A 14 -6.78 -11.08 -7.96
N ALA A 15 -5.61 -11.15 -7.33
CA ALA A 15 -4.62 -10.10 -7.42
C ALA A 15 -4.08 -9.90 -8.85
N ARG A 16 -3.96 -10.97 -9.66
CA ARG A 16 -3.64 -10.83 -11.10
C ARG A 16 -4.77 -10.16 -11.87
N ALA A 17 -6.03 -10.48 -11.59
CA ALA A 17 -7.18 -9.86 -12.26
C ALA A 17 -7.26 -8.35 -11.94
N LEU A 18 -7.01 -7.97 -10.68
CA LEU A 18 -7.05 -6.57 -10.24
C LEU A 18 -5.86 -5.74 -10.74
N THR A 19 -4.67 -6.32 -10.82
CA THR A 19 -3.43 -5.58 -11.14
C THR A 19 -2.99 -5.72 -12.59
N GLY A 20 -3.49 -6.71 -13.33
CA GLY A 20 -3.02 -7.06 -14.68
C GLY A 20 -1.62 -7.69 -14.73
N ILE A 21 -0.98 -7.96 -13.58
CA ILE A 21 0.38 -8.48 -13.54
C ILE A 21 0.43 -9.93 -14.03
N ARG A 22 1.35 -10.20 -14.96
CA ARG A 22 1.39 -11.47 -15.69
C ARG A 22 2.18 -12.57 -14.98
N THR A 23 3.16 -12.24 -14.14
CA THR A 23 4.03 -13.26 -13.53
C THR A 23 3.83 -13.34 -12.02
N LYS A 24 3.91 -14.55 -11.46
CA LYS A 24 3.84 -14.75 -10.00
C LYS A 24 4.94 -13.95 -9.29
N LYS A 25 6.15 -13.94 -9.85
CA LYS A 25 7.31 -13.18 -9.35
C LYS A 25 7.01 -11.68 -9.25
N ASP A 26 6.52 -11.08 -10.33
CA ASP A 26 6.31 -9.64 -10.37
C ASP A 26 5.16 -9.23 -9.46
N LEU A 27 4.13 -10.08 -9.35
CA LEU A 27 3.00 -9.84 -8.46
C LEU A 27 3.45 -9.86 -6.99
N VAL A 28 4.27 -10.84 -6.60
CA VAL A 28 4.84 -10.92 -5.24
C VAL A 28 5.76 -9.72 -4.96
N ASN A 29 6.62 -9.35 -5.90
CA ASN A 29 7.48 -8.17 -5.72
C ASN A 29 6.65 -6.88 -5.63
N HIS A 30 5.57 -6.78 -6.40
CA HIS A 30 4.66 -5.65 -6.34
C HIS A 30 3.94 -5.57 -5.00
N SER A 31 3.39 -6.68 -4.48
CA SER A 31 2.70 -6.69 -3.19
C SER A 31 3.64 -6.31 -2.03
N LEU A 32 4.88 -6.78 -2.05
CA LEU A 32 5.89 -6.39 -1.05
C LEU A 32 6.21 -4.88 -1.11
N ARG A 33 6.35 -4.32 -2.31
CA ARG A 33 6.57 -2.87 -2.49
C ARG A 33 5.39 -2.07 -1.94
N GLU A 34 4.16 -2.46 -2.26
CA GLU A 34 2.96 -1.77 -1.79
C GLU A 34 2.80 -1.88 -0.27
N LEU A 35 3.11 -3.03 0.32
CA LEU A 35 3.14 -3.19 1.77
C LEU A 35 4.15 -2.25 2.43
N ILE A 36 5.38 -2.16 1.91
CA ILE A 36 6.41 -1.25 2.42
C ILE A 36 5.95 0.21 2.28
N ARG A 37 5.38 0.59 1.14
CA ARG A 37 4.85 1.95 0.92
C ARG A 37 3.75 2.28 1.91
N LYS A 38 2.82 1.36 2.14
CA LYS A 38 1.77 1.51 3.16
C LYS A 38 2.37 1.72 4.55
N LYS A 39 3.31 0.87 4.98
CA LYS A 39 3.95 1.00 6.29
C LYS A 39 4.73 2.31 6.46
N ARG A 40 5.38 2.80 5.40
CA ARG A 40 6.03 4.12 5.43
C ARG A 40 5.02 5.26 5.60
N ARG A 41 3.90 5.21 4.88
CA ARG A 41 2.81 6.19 5.07
C ARG A 41 2.21 6.11 6.47
N ASP A 42 1.94 4.91 6.98
CA ASP A 42 1.42 4.70 8.33
C ASP A 42 2.37 5.26 9.40
N HIS A 43 3.68 5.10 9.20
CA HIS A 43 4.70 5.65 10.08
C HIS A 43 4.71 7.18 10.05
N LEU A 44 4.76 7.78 8.86
CA LEU A 44 4.72 9.24 8.69
C LEU A 44 3.44 9.84 9.29
N ALA A 45 2.28 9.25 9.03
CA ALA A 45 1.01 9.68 9.63
C ALA A 45 1.05 9.60 11.16
N GLY A 46 1.74 8.59 11.72
CA GLY A 46 1.94 8.47 13.16
C GLY A 46 2.83 9.54 13.78
N LEU A 47 3.76 10.14 13.02
CA LEU A 47 4.62 11.23 13.51
C LEU A 47 3.84 12.53 13.77
N TYR A 48 2.75 12.76 13.05
CA TYR A 48 1.85 13.89 13.27
C TYR A 48 0.78 13.65 14.37
N GLY A 49 0.91 12.56 15.14
CA GLY A 49 -0.04 12.16 16.18
C GLY A 49 -1.26 11.38 15.67
N LYS A 50 -2.21 11.06 16.56
CA LYS A 50 -3.45 10.33 16.21
C LYS A 50 -4.30 11.04 15.14
N ALA A 51 -4.16 12.37 15.02
CA ALA A 51 -5.02 13.22 14.20
C ALA A 51 -5.00 12.89 12.71
N LEU A 52 -3.86 12.44 12.16
CA LEU A 52 -3.69 12.27 10.72
C LEU A 52 -4.20 10.92 10.17
N LYS A 53 -4.50 9.95 11.05
CA LYS A 53 -4.95 8.61 10.62
C LYS A 53 -6.41 8.55 10.20
N GLU A 54 -7.20 9.56 10.55
CA GLU A 54 -8.65 9.60 10.33
C GLU A 54 -9.08 10.75 9.40
N LEU A 55 -8.13 11.50 8.83
CA LEU A 55 -8.47 12.64 8.00
C LEU A 55 -9.16 12.22 6.70
N THR A 56 -10.27 12.89 6.39
CA THR A 56 -10.91 12.80 5.08
C THR A 56 -10.09 13.55 4.03
N PRO A 57 -10.26 13.24 2.73
CA PRO A 57 -9.60 14.00 1.66
C PRO A 57 -9.85 15.52 1.75
N GLU A 58 -11.05 15.93 2.16
CA GLU A 58 -11.42 17.34 2.33
C GLU A 58 -10.66 17.99 3.51
N GLU A 59 -10.45 17.25 4.60
CA GLU A 59 -9.66 17.73 5.74
C GLU A 59 -8.18 17.88 5.38
N VAL A 60 -7.63 16.91 4.63
CA VAL A 60 -6.25 16.99 4.13
C VAL A 60 -6.06 18.22 3.24
N GLU A 61 -7.03 18.53 2.38
CA GLU A 61 -6.93 19.69 1.49
C GLU A 61 -6.97 21.01 2.28
N ARG A 62 -7.83 21.13 3.30
CA ARG A 62 -7.85 22.29 4.20
C ARG A 62 -6.52 22.52 4.92
N TYR A 63 -5.84 21.45 5.36
CA TYR A 63 -4.52 21.59 5.99
C TYR A 63 -3.46 22.12 5.02
N ARG A 64 -3.54 21.78 3.72
CA ARG A 64 -2.60 22.25 2.70
C ARG A 64 -2.78 23.73 2.34
N GLU A 65 -3.99 24.26 2.47
CA GLU A 65 -4.27 25.68 2.23
C GLU A 65 -3.56 26.59 3.24
N HIS A 66 -3.33 26.12 4.46
CA HIS A 66 -2.60 26.85 5.51
C HIS A 66 -1.07 26.86 5.33
N GLU A 67 -0.52 26.05 4.42
CA GLU A 67 0.92 26.03 4.10
C GLU A 67 1.30 26.90 2.88
N ARG A 68 0.32 27.56 2.22
CA ARG A 68 0.56 28.54 1.14
C ARG A 68 0.53 29.97 1.65
#